data_AF-A0A3L9Z1T6-F1
#
_entry.id   AF-A0A3L9Z1T6-F1
#
_cell.length_a   1.000
_cell.length_b   1.000
_cell.length_c   1.000
_cell.angle_alpha   90.00
_cell.angle_beta   90.00
_cell.angle_gamma   90.00
#
_symmetry.space_group_name_H-M   'P 1'
#
loop_
_entity.id
_entity.type
_entity.pdbx_description
1 polymer ?
#
loop_
_entity_poly.entity_id
_entity_poly.type
_entity_poly.pdbx_seq_one_letter_code
_entity_poly.pdbx_strand_id
1 'polypeptide(L)' 'MIEISKYVIFVMRVSGVGKSTIGSLLSEELNIPFFDGDDYHA' A
#
# COMPACT_ATOMS: atom_id res chain seq x y z
N MET A 1 -16.93 -14.19 -1.10
CA MET A 1 -15.92 -14.96 -0.35
C MET A 1 -14.60 -14.24 -0.58
N ILE A 2 -14.01 -13.64 0.45
CA ILE A 2 -12.78 -12.86 0.29
C ILE A 2 -11.61 -13.85 0.30
N GLU A 3 -10.90 -13.96 -0.82
CA GLU A 3 -9.72 -14.80 -0.94
C GLU A 3 -8.53 -14.03 -0.34
N ILE A 4 -7.95 -14.54 0.75
CA ILE A 4 -6.82 -13.87 1.41
C ILE A 4 -5.55 -14.24 0.65
N SER A 5 -5.00 -13.29 -0.11
CA SER A 5 -3.69 -13.40 -0.74
C SER A 5 -2.60 -13.65 0.30
N LYS A 6 -1.72 -14.63 0.05
CA LYS A 6 -0.57 -14.95 0.92
C LYS A 6 0.55 -13.90 0.87
N TYR A 7 0.46 -12.91 -0.02
CA TYR A 7 1.55 -11.99 -0.32
C TYR A 7 1.27 -10.60 0.25
N VAL A 8 2.31 -10.02 0.86
CA VAL A 8 2.33 -8.62 1.29
C VAL A 8 3.28 -7.86 0.37
N ILE A 9 2.81 -6.74 -0.18
CA ILE A 9 3.58 -5.88 -1.07
C ILE A 9 4.09 -4.68 -0.27
N PHE A 10 5.40 -4.54 -0.18
CA PHE A 10 6.03 -3.36 0.40
C PHE A 10 6.47 -2.42 -0.72
N VAL A 11 5.79 -1.29 -0.85
CA VAL A 11 6.32 -0.15 -1.60
C VAL A 11 7.24 0.60 -0.66
N MET A 12 8.49 0.85 -1.06
CA MET A 12 9.48 1.62 -0.30
C MET A 12 10.08 2.70 -1.20
N ARG A 13 10.19 3.92 -0.71
CA ARG A 13 10.80 5.07 -1.38
C ARG A 13 11.17 6.15 -0.35
N VAL A 14 12.04 7.08 -0.73
CA VAL A 14 12.31 8.30 0.05
C VAL A 14 11.06 9.19 0.15
N SER A 15 10.93 10.01 1.20
CA SER A 15 9.75 10.85 1.41
C SER A 15 9.54 11.88 0.28
N GLY A 16 8.28 12.23 0.00
CA GLY A 16 7.92 13.30 -0.95
C GLY A 16 7.89 12.92 -2.44
N VAL A 17 8.01 11.64 -2.79
CA VAL A 17 8.08 11.17 -4.19
C VAL A 17 6.81 10.46 -4.70
N GLY A 18 5.68 10.63 -4.01
CA GLY A 18 4.39 10.08 -4.42
C GLY A 18 4.17 8.59 -4.08
N LYS A 19 4.80 8.10 -3.00
CA LYS A 19 4.66 6.71 -2.53
C LYS A 19 3.21 6.36 -2.17
N SER A 20 2.50 7.25 -1.48
CA SER A 20 1.10 7.05 -1.11
C SER A 20 0.19 7.03 -2.33
N THR A 21 0.48 7.86 -3.35
CA THR A 21 -0.28 7.90 -4.60
C THR A 21 -0.22 6.57 -5.34
N ILE A 22 0.98 6.01 -5.55
CA ILE A 22 1.09 4.71 -6.23
C ILE A 22 0.53 3.56 -5.38
N GLY A 23 0.64 3.64 -4.04
CA GLY A 23 0.05 2.67 -3.13
C GLY A 23 -1.48 2.61 -3.22
N SER A 24 -2.15 3.76 -3.26
CA SER A 24 -3.60 3.84 -3.44
C SER A 24 -4.05 3.27 -4.78
N LEU A 25 -3.41 3.68 -5.88
CA LEU A 25 -3.74 3.18 -7.23
C LEU A 25 -3.53 1.67 -7.37
N LEU A 26 -2.45 1.14 -6.78
CA LEU A 26 -2.18 -0.29 -6.79
C LEU A 26 -3.19 -1.08 -5.95
N SER A 27 -3.64 -0.52 -4.83
CA SER A 27 -4.64 -1.11 -3.96
C SER A 27 -6.01 -1.21 -4.64
N GLU A 28 -6.41 -0.17 -5.39
CA GLU A 28 -7.61 -0.18 -6.21
C GLU A 28 -7.54 -1.24 -7.32
N GLU A 29 -6.43 -1.27 -8.07
CA GLU A 29 -6.26 -2.20 -9.19
C GLU A 29 -6.23 -3.67 -8.75
N LEU A 30 -5.54 -3.96 -7.63
CA LEU A 30 -5.41 -5.32 -7.11
C LEU A 30 -6.55 -5.72 -6.17
N ASN A 31 -7.45 -4.79 -5.82
CA ASN A 31 -8.50 -4.96 -4.83
C ASN A 31 -7.97 -5.52 -3.49
N ILE A 32 -6.85 -4.95 -3.01
CA ILE A 32 -6.21 -5.30 -1.74
C ILE A 32 -6.17 -4.09 -0.81
N PRO A 33 -6.17 -4.27 0.53
CA PRO A 33 -6.04 -3.15 1.45
C PRO A 33 -4.71 -2.38 1.30
N PHE A 34 -4.76 -1.06 1.42
CA PHE A 34 -3.59 -0.18 1.50
C PHE A 34 -3.37 0.32 2.94
N PHE A 35 -2.12 0.36 3.35
CA PHE A 35 -1.68 0.95 4.62
C PHE A 35 -0.49 1.86 4.34
N ASP A 36 -0.58 3.14 4.71
CA ASP A 36 0.60 4.02 4.66
C ASP A 36 1.45 3.79 5.90
N GLY A 37 2.75 3.56 5.71
CA GLY A 37 3.69 3.36 6.81
C GLY A 37 3.90 4.65 7.61
N ASP A 38 3.74 5.81 6.96
CA ASP A 38 3.93 7.11 7.60
C ASP A 38 2.87 7.36 8.69
N ASP A 39 1.65 6.81 8.52
CA ASP A 39 0.53 6.93 9.49
C ASP A 39 0.78 6.21 10.83
N TYR A 40 1.79 5.32 10.90
CA TYR A 40 2.11 4.52 12.08
C TYR A 40 3.33 5.03 12.87
N HIS A 41 3.84 6.22 12.56
CA HIS A 41 4.92 6.84 13.34
C HIS A 41 4.34 7.53 14.58
N ALA A 42 4.40 6.85 15.73
CA ALA A 42 4.03 7.38 17.05
C ALA A 42 5.16 8.22 17.68
#